data_AF-A7S4U7-F1
#
_entry.id   AF-A7S4U7-F1
#
_cell.length_a   1.000
_cell.length_b   1.000
_cell.length_c   1.000
_cell.angle_alpha   90.00
_cell.angle_beta   90.00
_cell.angle_gamma   90.00
#
_symmetry.space_group_name_H-M   'P 1'
#
loop_
_entity.id
_entity.type
_entity.pdbx_description
1 polymer ?
#
loop_
_entity_poly.entity_id
_entity_poly.type
_entity_poly.pdbx_seq_one_letter_code
_entity_poly.pdbx_strand_id
1 'polypeptide(L)'
;MVDVDPDTLLEWLNMGQGDERDMQLIALEQLCMLLLMSDNIDRCFESCPPRTFLPALCRIFLDECAPENVLEVTARAITYYLDVSAECTRRIVAVDGALKSLCNRLVIVELSSRTSKDLGEQCVKVLELICTREAGAVFEAGGLQCALTFIREFGSAVHKDTLHSAMNVVTRLCGRMEPQDQNLETCVKSLSTLLEHEDKYVSDGALRCFASLADRFTRRVVDPAPLAKHGLTGELLRQLASAAGANERSTSSSATPDAKTNNTSVSTIVSLLITLCRGSPAITHDLLRSELPDAIEKALQGEERCILDTMRLVDLLLVLLFEGRQALPKSSVSLPRGGGPGIRRFDGSSERSHRQLIDCIRSKDTDALIDAIENGGFEVNFMDDVGQTLLNWASAFGTLEMVEYLCERGADVNRGQRSSSLHYAACFGRPAVAKVH
;
A
#
# COMPACT_ATOMS: atom_id res chain seq x y z
N MET A 1 45.28 9.56 8.59
CA MET A 1 44.08 9.97 9.33
C MET A 1 44.25 9.45 10.74
N VAL A 2 44.19 10.33 11.73
CA VAL A 2 44.23 9.92 13.14
C VAL A 2 42.96 9.13 13.39
N ASP A 3 43.07 7.87 13.81
CA ASP A 3 41.92 7.12 14.33
C ASP A 3 41.43 7.85 15.57
N VAL A 4 40.37 8.66 15.42
CA VAL A 4 39.72 9.32 16.54
C VAL A 4 38.94 8.26 17.30
N ASP A 5 39.18 8.18 18.60
CA ASP A 5 38.53 7.22 19.49
C ASP A 5 37.01 7.44 19.50
N PRO A 6 36.17 6.39 19.47
CA PRO A 6 34.72 6.53 19.40
C PRO A 6 34.11 7.32 20.57
N ASP A 7 34.72 7.27 21.76
CA ASP A 7 34.27 8.07 22.90
C ASP A 7 34.49 9.58 22.64
N THR A 8 35.62 9.94 22.01
CA THR A 8 35.89 11.32 21.58
C THR A 8 34.91 11.78 20.50
N LEU A 9 34.57 10.89 19.55
CA LEU A 9 33.54 11.20 18.55
C LEU A 9 32.19 11.47 19.22
N LEU A 10 31.80 10.64 20.19
CA LEU A 10 30.54 10.81 20.90
C LEU A 10 30.52 12.12 21.71
N GLU A 11 31.63 12.51 22.33
CA GLU A 11 31.76 13.81 23.00
C GLU A 11 31.53 14.96 22.02
N TRP A 12 32.21 14.96 20.88
CA TRP A 12 32.06 16.01 19.86
C TRP A 12 30.65 16.07 19.26
N LEU A 13 29.95 14.93 19.12
CA LEU A 13 28.56 14.93 18.68
C LEU A 13 27.61 15.63 19.66
N ASN A 14 27.91 15.57 20.96
CA ASN A 14 27.11 16.22 21.99
C ASN A 14 27.48 17.71 22.21
N MET A 15 28.55 18.20 21.58
CA MET A 15 28.89 19.62 21.54
C MET A 15 28.02 20.34 20.51
N GLY A 16 27.64 21.59 20.74
CA GLY A 16 26.55 22.20 19.96
C GLY A 16 26.45 23.71 19.98
N GLN A 17 27.46 24.43 20.46
CA GLN A 17 27.39 25.89 20.56
C GLN A 17 28.59 26.59 19.91
N GLY A 18 28.31 27.58 19.06
CA GLY A 18 29.34 28.43 18.43
C GLY A 18 30.39 27.65 17.64
N ASP A 19 31.66 27.89 17.93
CA ASP A 19 32.83 27.29 17.26
C ASP A 19 32.91 25.76 17.40
N GLU A 20 32.12 25.16 18.30
CA GLU A 20 32.04 23.70 18.47
C GLU A 20 31.30 23.01 17.31
N ARG A 21 30.56 23.74 16.47
CA ARG A 21 29.82 23.17 15.33
C ARG A 21 30.73 22.58 14.26
N ASP A 22 31.91 23.17 14.06
CA ASP A 22 32.89 22.63 13.12
C ASP A 22 33.44 21.29 13.63
N MET A 23 33.65 21.15 14.94
CA MET A 23 34.04 19.88 15.55
C MET A 23 32.91 18.85 15.47
N GLN A 24 31.67 19.26 15.71
CA GLN A 24 30.48 18.41 15.55
C GLN A 24 30.37 17.89 14.11
N LEU A 25 30.62 18.74 13.10
CA LEU A 25 30.60 18.35 11.70
C LEU A 25 31.72 17.35 11.35
N ILE A 26 32.95 17.60 11.81
CA ILE A 26 34.07 16.66 11.64
C ILE A 26 33.75 15.30 12.25
N ALA A 27 33.15 15.29 13.45
CA ALA A 27 32.73 14.06 14.12
C ALA A 27 31.68 13.29 13.31
N LEU A 28 30.70 14.01 12.76
CA LEU A 28 29.65 13.43 11.91
C LEU A 28 30.21 12.84 10.61
N GLU A 29 31.12 13.55 9.93
CA GLU A 29 31.76 13.06 8.71
C GLU A 29 32.61 11.82 8.99
N GLN A 30 33.38 11.82 10.07
CA GLN A 30 34.17 10.67 10.48
C GLN A 30 33.28 9.47 10.83
N LEU A 31 32.18 9.69 11.56
CA LEU A 31 31.20 8.66 11.86
C LEU A 31 30.59 8.07 10.58
N CYS A 32 30.24 8.92 9.62
CA CYS A 32 29.73 8.48 8.32
C CYS A 32 30.76 7.61 7.58
N MET A 33 32.03 8.01 7.59
CA MET A 33 33.10 7.23 6.97
C MET A 33 33.26 5.86 7.65
N LEU A 34 33.23 5.81 8.99
CA LEU A 34 33.33 4.57 9.74
C LEU A 34 32.14 3.63 9.47
N LEU A 35 30.92 4.15 9.40
CA LEU A 35 29.72 3.36 9.10
C LEU A 35 29.74 2.83 7.66
N LEU A 36 30.13 3.66 6.69
CA LEU A 36 30.11 3.31 5.27
C LEU A 36 31.23 2.34 4.86
N MET A 37 32.42 2.49 5.46
CA MET A 37 33.61 1.69 5.13
C MET A 37 33.71 0.40 5.96
N SER A 38 32.78 0.13 6.87
CA SER A 38 32.87 -1.05 7.72
C SER A 38 32.46 -2.31 6.97
N ASP A 39 33.42 -3.18 6.72
CA ASP A 39 33.17 -4.52 6.16
C ASP A 39 32.53 -5.49 7.17
N ASN A 40 32.45 -5.10 8.45
CA ASN A 40 31.91 -5.94 9.52
C ASN A 40 30.94 -5.14 10.42
N ILE A 41 29.68 -5.57 10.43
CA ILE A 41 28.60 -4.91 11.18
C ILE A 41 28.84 -4.99 12.69
N ASP A 42 29.24 -6.16 13.20
CA ASP A 42 29.42 -6.38 14.63
C ASP A 42 30.56 -5.50 15.17
N ARG A 43 31.69 -5.45 14.46
CA ARG A 43 32.81 -4.56 14.83
C ARG A 43 32.43 -3.09 14.74
N CYS A 44 31.62 -2.71 13.74
CA CYS A 44 31.10 -1.37 13.62
C CYS A 44 30.24 -0.98 14.82
N PHE A 45 29.35 -1.87 15.26
CA PHE A 45 28.47 -1.63 16.40
C PHE A 45 29.16 -1.79 17.75
N GLU A 46 30.29 -2.49 17.83
CA GLU A 46 31.18 -2.47 18.99
C GLU A 46 31.85 -1.10 19.13
N SER A 47 32.40 -0.55 18.05
CA SER A 47 33.05 0.77 18.07
C SER A 47 32.04 1.91 18.18
N CYS A 48 30.97 1.87 17.41
CA CYS A 48 29.94 2.90 17.31
C CYS A 48 28.56 2.31 17.65
N PRO A 49 28.27 2.04 18.94
CA PRO A 49 27.05 1.37 19.33
C PRO A 49 25.79 2.20 19.03
N PRO A 50 24.80 1.65 18.30
CA PRO A 50 23.54 2.36 18.00
C PRO A 50 22.79 2.83 19.25
N ARG A 51 23.02 2.20 20.40
CA ARG A 51 22.39 2.55 21.68
C ARG A 51 22.80 3.93 22.21
N THR A 52 24.01 4.40 21.90
CA THR A 52 24.52 5.69 22.37
C THR A 52 24.54 6.74 21.27
N PHE A 53 24.96 6.34 20.06
CA PHE A 53 25.09 7.24 18.92
C PHE A 53 23.75 7.69 18.34
N LEU A 54 22.75 6.80 18.17
CA LEU A 54 21.45 7.22 17.62
C LEU A 54 20.74 8.26 18.49
N PRO A 55 20.68 8.13 19.84
CA PRO A 55 20.15 9.20 20.68
C PRO A 55 20.92 10.52 20.55
N ALA A 56 22.25 10.50 20.41
CA ALA A 56 23.04 11.71 20.19
C ALA A 56 22.68 12.37 18.85
N LEU A 57 22.62 11.62 17.75
CA LEU A 57 22.21 12.11 16.44
C LEU A 57 20.78 12.69 16.46
N CYS A 58 19.85 12.03 17.15
CA CYS A 58 18.48 12.53 17.30
C CYS A 58 18.43 13.87 18.07
N ARG A 59 19.30 14.08 19.07
CA ARG A 59 19.38 15.36 19.79
C ARG A 59 19.85 16.50 18.90
N ILE A 60 20.72 16.24 17.92
CA ILE A 60 21.12 17.25 16.93
C ILE A 60 19.90 17.72 16.12
N PHE A 61 18.97 16.82 15.77
CA PHE A 61 17.71 17.20 15.12
C PHE A 61 16.76 18.00 16.01
N LEU A 62 16.81 17.78 17.33
CA LEU A 62 15.99 18.53 18.29
C LEU A 62 16.50 19.97 18.50
N ASP A 63 17.75 20.24 18.16
CA ASP A 63 18.36 21.55 18.28
C ASP A 63 17.89 22.48 17.16
N GLU A 64 17.13 23.51 17.52
CA GLU A 64 16.56 24.49 16.59
C GLU A 64 17.63 25.32 15.87
N CYS A 65 18.80 25.51 16.51
CA CYS A 65 19.92 26.31 15.99
C CYS A 65 20.90 25.51 15.11
N ALA A 66 20.69 24.20 14.94
CA ALA A 66 21.55 23.38 14.12
C ALA A 66 21.52 23.81 12.64
N PRO A 67 22.68 24.05 12.00
CA PRO A 67 22.74 24.47 10.61
C PRO A 67 22.44 23.29 9.66
N GLU A 68 21.96 23.61 8.44
CA GLU A 68 21.49 22.61 7.48
C GLU A 68 22.55 21.57 7.09
N ASN A 69 23.81 21.97 7.00
CA ASN A 69 24.93 21.06 6.68
C ASN A 69 25.15 20.03 7.79
N VAL A 70 25.10 20.43 9.07
CA VAL A 70 25.19 19.50 10.20
C VAL A 70 23.99 18.55 10.20
N LEU A 71 22.79 19.07 9.96
CA LEU A 71 21.58 18.25 9.88
C LEU A 71 21.61 17.25 8.72
N GLU A 72 22.17 17.63 7.56
CA GLU A 72 22.32 16.74 6.39
C GLU A 72 23.22 15.56 6.72
N VAL A 73 24.43 15.81 7.24
CA VAL A 73 25.35 14.73 7.60
C VAL A 73 24.78 13.87 8.74
N THR A 74 24.05 14.48 9.67
CA THR A 74 23.32 13.74 10.72
C THR A 74 22.27 12.81 10.13
N ALA A 75 21.45 13.29 9.18
CA ALA A 75 20.46 12.48 8.48
C ALA A 75 21.12 11.29 7.77
N ARG A 76 22.24 11.54 7.08
CA ARG A 76 23.02 10.52 6.37
C ARG A 76 23.60 9.47 7.31
N ALA A 77 24.15 9.88 8.47
CA ALA A 77 24.62 8.96 9.49
C ALA A 77 23.49 8.06 10.03
N ILE A 78 22.29 8.64 10.26
CA ILE A 78 21.11 7.87 10.67
C ILE A 78 20.72 6.87 9.58
N THR A 79 20.70 7.28 8.31
CA THR A 79 20.43 6.39 7.17
C THR A 79 21.38 5.19 7.17
N TYR A 80 22.69 5.41 7.35
CA TYR A 80 23.65 4.30 7.40
C TYR A 80 23.39 3.33 8.56
N TYR A 81 23.03 3.82 9.75
CA TYR A 81 22.64 2.93 10.86
C TYR A 81 21.39 2.10 10.53
N LEU A 82 20.42 2.69 9.83
CA LEU A 82 19.18 2.02 9.43
C LEU A 82 19.41 1.01 8.30
N ASP A 83 20.31 1.29 7.36
CA ASP A 83 20.71 0.39 6.29
C ASP A 83 21.46 -0.84 6.83
N VAL A 84 22.29 -0.64 7.86
CA VAL A 84 23.01 -1.73 8.53
C VAL A 84 22.06 -2.58 9.38
N SER A 85 21.13 -1.95 10.12
CA SER A 85 20.17 -2.69 10.94
C SER A 85 18.82 -1.99 11.06
N ALA A 86 17.78 -2.66 10.57
CA ALA A 86 16.41 -2.21 10.71
C ALA A 86 15.90 -2.21 12.18
N GLU A 87 16.65 -2.76 13.15
CA GLU A 87 16.32 -2.65 14.58
C GLU A 87 16.65 -1.27 15.18
N CYS A 88 17.47 -0.48 14.47
CA CYS A 88 17.78 0.90 14.85
C CYS A 88 16.53 1.80 14.85
N THR A 89 15.53 1.49 14.02
CA THR A 89 14.26 2.23 13.90
C THR A 89 13.58 2.48 15.26
N ARG A 90 13.45 1.43 16.09
CA ARG A 90 12.85 1.52 17.44
C ARG A 90 13.59 2.46 18.37
N ARG A 91 14.92 2.57 18.23
CA ARG A 91 15.73 3.45 19.07
C ARG A 91 15.52 4.91 18.74
N ILE A 92 15.39 5.22 17.44
CA ILE A 92 15.09 6.58 16.97
C ILE A 92 13.68 6.98 17.46
N VAL A 93 12.71 6.09 17.32
CA VAL A 93 11.32 6.32 17.79
C VAL A 93 11.25 6.51 19.31
N ALA A 94 12.13 5.87 20.07
CA ALA A 94 12.19 6.02 21.52
C ALA A 94 12.76 7.38 21.99
N VAL A 95 13.33 8.19 21.09
CA VAL A 95 13.78 9.55 21.42
C VAL A 95 12.63 10.52 21.24
N ASP A 96 12.12 11.06 22.35
CA ASP A 96 10.98 11.97 22.35
C ASP A 96 11.21 13.19 21.43
N GLY A 97 10.24 13.43 20.54
CA GLY A 97 10.26 14.56 19.61
C GLY A 97 11.16 14.39 18.38
N ALA A 98 12.03 13.37 18.31
CA ALA A 98 13.00 13.24 17.22
C ALA A 98 12.34 13.15 15.83
N LEU A 99 11.31 12.31 15.69
CA LEU A 99 10.56 12.18 14.43
C LEU A 99 9.82 13.48 14.08
N LYS A 100 9.24 14.16 15.07
CA LYS A 100 8.51 15.41 14.86
C LYS A 100 9.47 16.50 14.39
N SER A 101 10.65 16.61 14.99
CA SER A 101 11.67 17.55 14.55
C SER A 101 12.16 17.23 13.14
N LEU A 102 12.39 15.95 12.81
CA LEU A 102 12.77 15.54 11.46
C LEU A 102 11.68 15.92 10.43
N CYS A 103 10.40 15.67 10.72
CA CYS A 103 9.28 16.11 9.89
C CYS A 103 9.23 17.64 9.74
N ASN A 104 9.44 18.38 10.83
CA ASN A 104 9.45 19.85 10.80
C ASN A 104 10.60 20.40 9.94
N ARG A 105 11.79 19.78 10.01
CA ARG A 105 12.94 20.17 9.18
C ARG A 105 12.64 19.98 7.69
N LEU A 106 11.89 18.95 7.32
CA LEU A 106 11.45 18.75 5.93
C LEU A 106 10.50 19.85 5.43
N VAL A 107 9.71 20.46 6.30
CA VAL A 107 8.76 21.54 5.94
C VAL A 107 9.47 22.88 5.73
N ILE A 108 10.62 23.10 6.37
CA ILE A 108 11.37 24.37 6.33
C ILE A 108 12.40 24.39 5.19
N VAL A 109 12.56 23.29 4.44
CA VAL A 109 13.50 23.21 3.32
C VAL A 109 13.22 24.30 2.28
N GLU A 110 14.25 25.01 1.83
CA GLU A 110 14.15 26.08 0.84
C GLU A 110 14.69 25.68 -0.53
N LEU A 111 13.98 26.05 -1.60
CA LEU A 111 14.34 25.75 -3.00
C LEU A 111 15.61 26.47 -3.50
N SER A 112 16.06 27.50 -2.78
CA SER A 112 17.17 28.39 -3.14
C SER A 112 18.54 27.79 -2.84
N SER A 113 18.65 26.97 -1.80
CA SER A 113 19.92 26.44 -1.28
C SER A 113 20.12 24.98 -1.71
N ARG A 114 21.32 24.66 -2.20
CA ARG A 114 21.70 23.27 -2.51
C ARG A 114 21.71 22.40 -1.25
N THR A 115 22.26 22.92 -0.14
CA THR A 115 22.35 22.20 1.13
C THR A 115 20.97 21.89 1.70
N SER A 116 20.01 22.80 1.55
CA SER A 116 18.63 22.58 1.99
C SER A 116 17.95 21.45 1.20
N LYS A 117 18.19 21.39 -0.12
CA LYS A 117 17.72 20.27 -0.96
C LYS A 117 18.33 18.95 -0.50
N ASP A 118 19.65 18.89 -0.36
CA ASP A 118 20.36 17.69 0.07
C ASP A 118 19.84 17.20 1.44
N LEU A 119 19.60 18.12 2.38
CA LEU A 119 18.97 17.82 3.68
C LEU A 119 17.56 17.22 3.50
N GLY A 120 16.73 17.81 2.64
CA GLY A 120 15.39 17.31 2.33
C GLY A 120 15.42 15.88 1.77
N GLU A 121 16.34 15.60 0.84
CA GLU A 121 16.50 14.26 0.27
C GLU A 121 16.89 13.23 1.35
N GLN A 122 17.86 13.57 2.21
CA GLN A 122 18.27 12.69 3.30
C GLN A 122 17.16 12.48 4.34
N CYS A 123 16.41 13.54 4.70
CA CYS A 123 15.28 13.42 5.63
C CYS A 123 14.19 12.48 5.08
N VAL A 124 13.85 12.60 3.79
CA VAL A 124 12.91 11.67 3.13
C VAL A 124 13.43 10.24 3.21
N LYS A 125 14.73 10.01 3.00
CA LYS A 125 15.31 8.67 3.05
C LYS A 125 15.24 8.06 4.45
N VAL A 126 15.57 8.84 5.49
CA VAL A 126 15.40 8.43 6.89
C VAL A 126 13.94 8.08 7.18
N LEU A 127 12.99 8.92 6.76
CA LEU A 127 11.55 8.65 6.93
C LEU A 127 11.11 7.38 6.22
N GLU A 128 11.57 7.13 4.99
CA GLU A 128 11.25 5.92 4.23
C GLU A 128 11.69 4.66 4.98
N LEU A 129 12.92 4.65 5.48
CA LEU A 129 13.49 3.52 6.22
C LEU A 129 12.76 3.30 7.55
N ILE A 130 12.49 4.35 8.33
CA ILE A 130 11.75 4.22 9.60
C ILE A 130 10.32 3.73 9.34
N CYS A 131 9.67 4.24 8.29
CA CYS A 131 8.32 3.87 7.91
C CYS A 131 8.17 2.40 7.49
N THR A 132 9.28 1.68 7.18
CA THR A 132 9.22 0.23 6.91
C THR A 132 8.72 -0.58 8.10
N ARG A 133 9.05 -0.19 9.33
CA ARG A 133 8.71 -0.93 10.56
C ARG A 133 7.84 -0.13 11.52
N GLU A 134 8.07 1.17 11.60
CA GLU A 134 7.48 2.05 12.62
C GLU A 134 6.58 3.12 11.97
N ALA A 135 5.79 2.73 10.96
CA ALA A 135 4.87 3.62 10.24
C ALA A 135 3.87 4.36 11.16
N GLY A 136 3.47 3.74 12.28
CA GLY A 136 2.57 4.38 13.25
C GLY A 136 3.18 5.61 13.91
N ALA A 137 4.42 5.49 14.40
CA ALA A 137 5.13 6.60 15.01
C ALA A 137 5.40 7.75 14.02
N VAL A 138 5.72 7.42 12.76
CA VAL A 138 5.90 8.42 11.70
C VAL A 138 4.57 9.13 11.38
N PHE A 139 3.45 8.40 11.38
CA PHE A 139 2.12 8.99 11.18
C PHE A 139 1.77 9.98 12.30
N GLU A 140 1.94 9.58 13.56
CA GLU A 140 1.69 10.41 14.75
C GLU A 140 2.59 11.66 14.79
N ALA A 141 3.81 11.56 14.26
CA ALA A 141 4.73 12.69 14.12
C ALA A 141 4.36 13.67 12.99
N GLY A 142 3.29 13.43 12.23
CA GLY A 142 2.88 14.27 11.11
C GLY A 142 3.59 13.98 9.78
N GLY A 143 4.24 12.82 9.67
CA GLY A 143 5.05 12.43 8.52
C GLY A 143 4.31 12.40 7.17
N LEU A 144 2.99 12.15 7.20
CA LEU A 144 2.18 12.12 5.98
C LEU A 144 2.04 13.52 5.37
N GLN A 145 1.70 14.52 6.18
CA GLN A 145 1.49 15.87 5.69
C GLN A 145 2.80 16.49 5.21
N CYS A 146 3.93 16.23 5.89
CA CYS A 146 5.23 16.72 5.46
C CYS A 146 5.66 16.07 4.13
N ALA A 147 5.48 14.76 3.97
CA ALA A 147 5.83 14.07 2.72
C ALA A 147 4.94 14.52 1.54
N LEU A 148 3.63 14.69 1.75
CA LEU A 148 2.72 15.24 0.73
C LEU A 148 3.10 16.66 0.31
N THR A 149 3.43 17.50 1.28
CA THR A 149 3.87 18.88 1.03
C THR A 149 5.19 18.88 0.26
N PHE A 150 6.13 18.01 0.65
CA PHE A 150 7.41 17.86 -0.02
C PHE A 150 7.26 17.46 -1.50
N ILE A 151 6.45 16.45 -1.81
CA ILE A 151 6.23 16.04 -3.20
C ILE A 151 5.62 17.19 -4.02
N ARG A 152 4.65 17.93 -3.45
CA ARG A 152 3.96 19.01 -4.16
C ARG A 152 4.88 20.20 -4.43
N GLU A 153 5.75 20.55 -3.50
CA GLU A 153 6.60 21.75 -3.60
C GLU A 153 7.93 21.48 -4.30
N PHE A 154 8.47 20.27 -4.14
CA PHE A 154 9.82 19.91 -4.61
C PHE A 154 9.81 18.86 -5.73
N GLY A 155 8.65 18.32 -6.12
CA GLY A 155 8.56 17.15 -7.01
C GLY A 155 9.26 17.28 -8.36
N SER A 156 9.33 18.49 -8.93
CA SER A 156 10.05 18.75 -10.19
C SER A 156 11.53 19.07 -10.01
N ALA A 157 11.99 19.34 -8.78
CA ALA A 157 13.32 19.85 -8.47
C ALA A 157 14.25 18.83 -7.80
N VAL A 158 13.70 17.73 -7.27
CA VAL A 158 14.44 16.67 -6.57
C VAL A 158 14.71 15.48 -7.48
N HIS A 159 15.67 14.64 -7.08
CA HIS A 159 15.93 13.41 -7.81
C HIS A 159 14.70 12.48 -7.81
N LYS A 160 14.50 11.73 -8.91
CA LYS A 160 13.36 10.81 -9.06
C LYS A 160 13.32 9.75 -7.95
N ASP A 161 14.47 9.24 -7.53
CA ASP A 161 14.52 8.25 -6.44
C ASP A 161 14.04 8.83 -5.11
N THR A 162 14.37 10.09 -4.82
CA THR A 162 13.90 10.80 -3.63
C THR A 162 12.40 11.04 -3.72
N LEU A 163 11.90 11.45 -4.88
CA LEU A 163 10.47 11.60 -5.15
C LEU A 163 9.71 10.29 -4.92
N HIS A 164 10.24 9.17 -5.42
CA HIS A 164 9.66 7.83 -5.24
C HIS A 164 9.73 7.39 -3.78
N SER A 165 10.82 7.69 -3.07
CA SER A 165 10.97 7.43 -1.63
C SER A 165 9.93 8.20 -0.81
N ALA A 166 9.69 9.48 -1.14
CA ALA A 166 8.65 10.29 -0.51
C ALA A 166 7.26 9.69 -0.79
N MET A 167 6.99 9.26 -2.02
CA MET A 167 5.72 8.62 -2.37
C MET A 167 5.53 7.27 -1.65
N ASN A 168 6.60 6.52 -1.39
CA ASN A 168 6.55 5.30 -0.58
C ASN A 168 6.15 5.59 0.86
N VAL A 169 6.70 6.66 1.45
CA VAL A 169 6.29 7.15 2.77
C VAL A 169 4.80 7.47 2.76
N VAL A 170 4.33 8.30 1.81
CA VAL A 170 2.91 8.65 1.68
C VAL A 170 2.03 7.42 1.56
N THR A 171 2.37 6.48 0.66
CA THR A 171 1.57 5.26 0.42
C THR A 171 1.42 4.40 1.67
N ARG A 172 2.49 4.24 2.46
CA ARG A 172 2.45 3.48 3.71
C ARG A 172 1.67 4.18 4.81
N LEU A 173 1.81 5.50 4.92
CA LEU A 173 1.15 6.30 5.95
C LEU A 173 -0.34 6.50 5.67
N CYS A 174 -0.75 6.64 4.40
CA CYS A 174 -2.16 6.71 4.01
C CYS A 174 -2.98 5.52 4.51
N GLY A 175 -2.40 4.31 4.55
CA GLY A 175 -3.07 3.12 5.06
C GLY A 175 -3.39 3.15 6.57
N ARG A 176 -2.84 4.12 7.31
CA ARG A 176 -3.09 4.36 8.75
C ARG A 176 -4.14 5.43 9.02
N MET A 177 -4.51 6.21 8.02
CA MET A 177 -5.50 7.27 8.16
C MET A 177 -6.89 6.69 8.41
N GLU A 178 -7.61 7.29 9.35
CA GLU A 178 -8.98 6.94 9.69
C GLU A 178 -9.96 8.00 9.16
N PRO A 179 -11.22 7.63 8.85
CA PRO A 179 -12.23 8.57 8.31
C PRO A 179 -12.52 9.80 9.18
N GLN A 180 -12.17 9.77 10.46
CA GLN A 180 -12.45 10.83 11.45
C GLN A 180 -11.24 11.76 11.66
N ASP A 181 -10.11 11.49 11.00
CA ASP A 181 -8.90 12.28 11.18
C ASP A 181 -9.09 13.72 10.69
N GLN A 182 -8.66 14.69 11.49
CA GLN A 182 -8.79 16.13 11.17
C GLN A 182 -8.08 16.53 9.87
N ASN A 183 -7.01 15.81 9.52
CA ASN A 183 -6.18 16.09 8.35
C ASN A 183 -6.66 15.39 7.06
N LEU A 184 -7.76 14.62 7.12
CA LEU A 184 -8.25 13.86 5.97
C LEU A 184 -8.52 14.76 4.75
N GLU A 185 -9.21 15.89 4.93
CA GLU A 185 -9.55 16.77 3.81
C GLU A 185 -8.30 17.32 3.10
N THR A 186 -7.29 17.75 3.88
CA THR A 186 -6.02 18.24 3.34
C THR A 186 -5.25 17.14 2.61
N CYS A 187 -5.28 15.92 3.15
CA CYS A 187 -4.69 14.73 2.52
C CYS A 187 -5.37 14.41 1.19
N VAL A 188 -6.70 14.30 1.17
CA VAL A 188 -7.49 14.04 -0.05
C VAL A 188 -7.20 15.11 -1.11
N LYS A 189 -7.22 16.40 -0.74
CA LYS A 189 -6.88 17.49 -1.65
C LYS A 189 -5.48 17.33 -2.24
N SER A 190 -4.49 16.99 -1.41
CA SER A 190 -3.10 16.82 -1.86
C SER A 190 -2.97 15.59 -2.77
N LEU A 191 -3.57 14.45 -2.40
CA LEU A 191 -3.58 13.24 -3.24
C LEU A 191 -4.28 13.49 -4.58
N SER A 192 -5.35 14.27 -4.62
CA SER A 192 -6.01 14.66 -5.87
C SER A 192 -5.06 15.43 -6.79
N THR A 193 -4.27 16.37 -6.26
CA THR A 193 -3.25 17.06 -7.08
C THR A 193 -2.14 16.12 -7.57
N LEU A 194 -1.82 15.07 -6.80
CA LEU A 194 -0.78 14.10 -7.17
C LEU A 194 -1.25 13.09 -8.22
N LEU A 195 -2.57 12.90 -8.43
CA LEU A 195 -3.09 12.06 -9.51
C LEU A 195 -2.73 12.62 -10.90
N GLU A 196 -2.61 13.94 -11.01
CA GLU A 196 -2.28 14.65 -12.25
C GLU A 196 -0.76 14.84 -12.44
N HIS A 197 0.06 14.26 -11.56
CA HIS A 197 1.51 14.44 -11.60
C HIS A 197 2.14 13.78 -12.85
N GLU A 198 3.15 14.46 -13.43
CA GLU A 198 3.83 14.00 -14.66
C GLU A 198 4.54 12.66 -14.47
N ASP A 199 5.13 12.43 -13.30
CA ASP A 199 5.76 11.15 -12.94
C ASP A 199 4.70 10.10 -12.60
N LYS A 200 4.64 9.05 -13.43
CA LYS A 200 3.68 7.96 -13.30
C LYS A 200 3.76 7.20 -11.98
N TYR A 201 4.94 7.08 -11.37
CA TYR A 201 5.07 6.40 -10.08
C TYR A 201 4.34 7.16 -8.97
N VAL A 202 4.37 8.49 -9.03
CA VAL A 202 3.67 9.37 -8.09
C VAL A 202 2.17 9.30 -8.28
N SER A 203 1.67 9.39 -9.52
CA SER A 203 0.23 9.30 -9.80
C SER A 203 -0.34 7.92 -9.50
N ASP A 204 0.36 6.83 -9.86
CA ASP A 204 -0.02 5.46 -9.47
C ASP A 204 0.06 5.26 -7.95
N GLY A 205 1.01 5.93 -7.27
CA GLY A 205 1.11 5.98 -5.82
C GLY A 205 -0.11 6.66 -5.18
N ALA A 206 -0.51 7.82 -5.69
CA ALA A 206 -1.69 8.55 -5.22
C ALA A 206 -2.96 7.73 -5.42
N LEU A 207 -3.10 7.05 -6.56
CA LEU A 207 -4.20 6.12 -6.83
C LEU A 207 -4.26 4.97 -5.79
N ARG A 208 -3.11 4.35 -5.48
CA ARG A 208 -3.01 3.32 -4.43
C ARG A 208 -3.39 3.86 -3.04
N CYS A 209 -3.06 5.12 -2.75
CA CYS A 209 -3.49 5.78 -1.51
C CYS A 209 -5.01 5.91 -1.46
N PHE A 210 -5.66 6.38 -2.53
CA PHE A 210 -7.11 6.45 -2.61
C PHE A 210 -7.78 5.08 -2.47
N ALA A 211 -7.23 4.04 -3.10
CA ALA A 211 -7.72 2.66 -2.92
C ALA A 211 -7.64 2.21 -1.45
N SER A 212 -6.53 2.49 -0.77
CA SER A 212 -6.36 2.16 0.64
C SER A 212 -7.35 2.91 1.55
N LEU A 213 -7.55 4.21 1.29
CA LEU A 213 -8.52 5.03 2.00
C LEU A 213 -9.96 4.53 1.75
N ALA A 214 -10.35 4.27 0.51
CA ALA A 214 -11.68 3.77 0.19
C ALA A 214 -11.99 2.41 0.85
N ASP A 215 -11.00 1.52 0.91
CA ASP A 215 -11.11 0.25 1.64
C ASP A 215 -11.25 0.45 3.16
N ARG A 216 -10.61 1.48 3.75
CA ARG A 216 -10.81 1.85 5.16
C ARG A 216 -12.23 2.36 5.42
N PHE A 217 -12.74 3.26 4.59
CA PHE A 217 -14.12 3.74 4.67
C PHE A 217 -15.13 2.59 4.58
N THR A 218 -14.89 1.66 3.65
CA THR A 218 -15.72 0.46 3.48
C THR A 218 -15.70 -0.42 4.73
N ARG A 219 -14.53 -0.72 5.29
CA ARG A 219 -14.40 -1.53 6.51
C ARG A 219 -15.02 -0.88 7.74
N ARG A 220 -15.00 0.45 7.82
CA ARG A 220 -15.64 1.22 8.91
C ARG A 220 -17.13 1.47 8.66
N VAL A 221 -17.66 1.08 7.50
CA VAL A 221 -19.04 1.33 7.08
C VAL A 221 -19.37 2.84 7.14
N VAL A 222 -18.41 3.66 6.71
CA VAL A 222 -18.55 5.12 6.62
C VAL A 222 -18.64 5.48 5.14
N ASP A 223 -19.52 6.44 4.82
CA ASP A 223 -19.69 6.93 3.44
C ASP A 223 -18.37 7.54 2.91
N PRO A 224 -17.79 7.02 1.80
CA PRO A 224 -16.57 7.53 1.20
C PRO A 224 -16.76 8.83 0.41
N ALA A 225 -17.94 9.47 0.43
CA ALA A 225 -18.21 10.76 -0.21
C ALA A 225 -17.10 11.82 -0.02
N PRO A 226 -16.45 11.98 1.17
CA PRO A 226 -15.37 12.94 1.33
C PRO A 226 -14.17 12.74 0.39
N LEU A 227 -13.90 11.49 -0.03
CA LEU A 227 -12.81 11.17 -0.95
C LEU A 227 -13.06 11.71 -2.36
N ALA A 228 -14.32 11.86 -2.76
CA ALA A 228 -14.70 12.33 -4.08
C ALA A 228 -14.75 13.87 -4.23
N LYS A 229 -14.60 14.62 -3.12
CA LYS A 229 -14.84 16.07 -3.07
C LYS A 229 -13.92 16.89 -3.99
N HIS A 230 -12.70 16.41 -4.26
CA HIS A 230 -11.68 17.13 -5.01
C HIS A 230 -11.47 16.58 -6.43
N GLY A 231 -12.56 16.24 -7.12
CA GLY A 231 -12.51 15.87 -8.55
C GLY A 231 -12.01 14.45 -8.84
N LEU A 232 -11.86 13.61 -7.81
CA LEU A 232 -11.37 12.23 -7.94
C LEU A 232 -12.14 11.43 -8.98
N THR A 233 -13.47 11.51 -8.98
CA THR A 233 -14.31 10.74 -9.92
C THR A 233 -14.05 11.11 -11.37
N GLY A 234 -13.93 12.41 -11.68
CA GLY A 234 -13.61 12.87 -13.03
C GLY A 234 -12.23 12.40 -13.48
N GLU A 235 -11.24 12.47 -12.60
CA GLU A 235 -9.88 12.04 -12.90
C GLU A 235 -9.79 10.52 -13.14
N LEU A 236 -10.47 9.72 -12.33
CA LEU A 236 -10.55 8.26 -12.53
C LEU A 236 -11.19 7.90 -13.88
N LEU A 237 -12.22 8.63 -14.31
CA LEU A 237 -12.85 8.42 -15.61
C LEU A 237 -11.93 8.84 -16.76
N ARG A 238 -11.23 9.96 -16.63
CA ARG A 238 -10.25 10.43 -17.61
C ARG A 238 -9.11 9.41 -17.78
N GLN A 239 -8.58 8.87 -16.68
CA GLN A 239 -7.55 7.85 -16.70
C GLN A 239 -8.07 6.53 -17.31
N LEU A 240 -9.28 6.11 -16.96
CA LEU A 240 -9.94 4.93 -17.54
C LEU A 240 -10.11 5.07 -19.06
N ALA A 241 -10.59 6.23 -19.53
CA ALA A 241 -10.75 6.51 -20.95
C ALA A 241 -9.41 6.55 -21.70
N SER A 242 -8.36 7.12 -21.08
CA SER A 242 -7.03 7.24 -21.69
C SER A 242 -6.31 5.89 -21.86
N ALA A 243 -6.59 4.93 -20.98
CA ALA A 243 -5.91 3.65 -20.98
C ALA A 243 -6.19 2.80 -22.23
N ALA A 244 -7.34 3.01 -22.88
CA ALA A 244 -7.67 2.33 -24.13
C ALA A 244 -7.05 3.00 -25.38
N GLY A 245 -6.87 4.32 -25.36
CA GLY A 245 -6.37 5.08 -26.51
C GLY A 245 -4.87 4.95 -26.78
N ALA A 246 -4.09 4.38 -25.86
CA ALA A 246 -2.65 4.22 -26.01
C ALA A 246 -2.25 3.23 -27.14
N ASN A 247 -3.19 2.41 -27.63
CA ASN A 247 -2.90 1.34 -28.59
C ASN A 247 -2.90 1.78 -30.06
N GLU A 248 -3.41 2.96 -30.42
CA GLU A 248 -3.40 3.41 -31.83
C GLU A 248 -2.03 3.95 -32.31
N ARG A 249 -1.01 4.06 -31.44
CA ARG A 249 0.31 4.63 -31.80
C ARG A 249 1.50 3.68 -31.68
N SER A 250 1.33 2.42 -31.29
CA SER A 250 2.44 1.48 -31.10
C SER A 250 2.42 0.30 -32.07
N THR A 251 2.37 0.57 -33.38
CA THR A 251 2.89 -0.37 -34.40
C THR A 251 4.35 -0.05 -34.70
N SER A 252 5.24 -0.19 -33.71
CA SER A 252 6.65 -0.51 -33.96
C SER A 252 7.36 -0.92 -32.67
N SER A 253 7.82 -2.17 -32.67
CA SER A 253 9.00 -2.70 -31.98
C SER A 253 9.23 -2.44 -30.48
N SER A 254 9.49 -3.56 -29.79
CA SER A 254 10.07 -3.74 -28.45
C SER A 254 9.09 -3.69 -27.28
N ALA A 255 8.89 -4.86 -26.66
CA ALA A 255 8.21 -5.02 -25.40
C ALA A 255 9.07 -4.38 -24.29
N THR A 256 8.73 -3.15 -23.90
CA THR A 256 9.22 -2.52 -22.67
C THR A 256 8.33 -2.90 -21.48
N PRO A 257 8.84 -2.87 -20.24
CA PRO A 257 8.10 -3.27 -19.03
C PRO A 257 6.89 -2.39 -18.66
N ASP A 258 6.63 -1.30 -19.40
CA ASP A 258 5.60 -0.28 -19.08
C ASP A 258 4.16 -0.72 -19.35
N ALA A 259 3.95 -1.75 -20.18
CA ALA A 259 2.60 -2.28 -20.43
C ALA A 259 2.00 -2.94 -19.18
N LYS A 260 2.82 -3.61 -18.35
CA LYS A 260 2.36 -4.25 -17.10
C LYS A 260 1.91 -3.25 -16.05
N THR A 261 2.57 -2.09 -15.96
CA THR A 261 2.21 -1.04 -15.00
C THR A 261 0.92 -0.32 -15.41
N ASN A 262 0.71 -0.04 -16.71
CA ASN A 262 -0.56 0.51 -17.22
C ASN A 262 -1.76 -0.42 -16.93
N ASN A 263 -1.61 -1.74 -17.09
CA ASN A 263 -2.71 -2.66 -16.81
C ASN A 263 -3.04 -2.77 -15.32
N THR A 264 -2.06 -2.55 -14.45
CA THR A 264 -2.26 -2.58 -12.99
C THR A 264 -2.97 -1.32 -12.51
N SER A 265 -2.72 -0.16 -13.13
CA SER A 265 -3.41 1.09 -12.79
C SER A 265 -4.89 1.05 -13.19
N VAL A 266 -5.24 0.53 -14.38
CA VAL A 266 -6.65 0.38 -14.81
C VAL A 266 -7.45 -0.51 -13.86
N SER A 267 -6.92 -1.68 -13.50
CA SER A 267 -7.60 -2.59 -12.56
C SER A 267 -7.81 -1.93 -11.19
N THR A 268 -6.85 -1.11 -10.75
CA THR A 268 -6.95 -0.32 -9.51
C THR A 268 -7.99 0.79 -9.63
N ILE A 269 -8.04 1.52 -10.76
CA ILE A 269 -9.05 2.56 -11.06
C ILE A 269 -10.44 1.96 -11.00
N VAL A 270 -10.67 0.85 -11.71
CA VAL A 270 -11.98 0.20 -11.76
C VAL A 270 -12.36 -0.34 -10.38
N SER A 271 -11.44 -0.99 -9.67
CA SER A 271 -11.68 -1.47 -8.30
C SER A 271 -12.01 -0.33 -7.34
N LEU A 272 -11.37 0.83 -7.49
CA LEU A 272 -11.66 2.03 -6.71
C LEU A 272 -13.04 2.59 -7.06
N LEU A 273 -13.39 2.74 -8.33
CA LEU A 273 -14.73 3.17 -8.77
C LEU A 273 -15.83 2.25 -8.24
N ILE A 274 -15.61 0.93 -8.30
CA ILE A 274 -16.50 -0.10 -7.72
C ILE A 274 -16.67 0.13 -6.21
N THR A 275 -15.56 0.32 -5.48
CA THR A 275 -15.56 0.52 -4.02
C THR A 275 -16.30 1.81 -3.63
N LEU A 276 -16.01 2.92 -4.32
CA LEU A 276 -16.67 4.20 -4.10
C LEU A 276 -18.17 4.13 -4.41
N CYS A 277 -18.55 3.51 -5.54
CA CYS A 277 -19.95 3.34 -5.91
C CYS A 277 -20.72 2.45 -4.95
N ARG A 278 -20.11 1.38 -4.44
CA ARG A 278 -20.72 0.53 -3.39
C ARG A 278 -20.93 1.31 -2.09
N GLY A 279 -19.94 2.10 -1.69
CA GLY A 279 -19.94 2.83 -0.42
C GLY A 279 -20.85 4.06 -0.38
N SER A 280 -21.03 4.79 -1.50
CA SER A 280 -21.70 6.10 -1.47
C SER A 280 -22.81 6.27 -2.51
N PRO A 281 -24.06 6.62 -2.11
CA PRO A 281 -25.13 7.00 -3.03
C PRO A 281 -24.84 8.27 -3.81
N ALA A 282 -24.21 9.26 -3.16
CA ALA A 282 -23.87 10.53 -3.80
C ALA A 282 -22.86 10.32 -4.94
N ILE A 283 -21.78 9.57 -4.67
CA ILE A 283 -20.77 9.30 -5.71
C ILE A 283 -21.37 8.57 -6.91
N THR A 284 -22.22 7.56 -6.70
CA THR A 284 -22.86 6.87 -7.82
C THR A 284 -23.78 7.79 -8.62
N HIS A 285 -24.54 8.66 -7.95
CA HIS A 285 -25.42 9.63 -8.62
C HIS A 285 -24.64 10.62 -9.48
N ASP A 286 -23.51 11.12 -8.96
CA ASP A 286 -22.62 12.04 -9.67
C ASP A 286 -21.93 11.33 -10.85
N LEU A 287 -21.46 10.09 -10.63
CA LEU A 287 -20.77 9.30 -11.67
C LEU A 287 -21.70 8.98 -12.84
N LEU A 288 -22.96 8.64 -12.58
CA LEU A 288 -23.95 8.38 -13.64
C LEU A 288 -24.31 9.62 -14.47
N ARG A 289 -24.01 10.83 -13.97
CA ARG A 289 -24.22 12.11 -14.68
C ARG A 289 -22.96 12.65 -15.34
N SER A 290 -21.83 11.98 -15.15
CA SER A 290 -20.55 12.35 -15.72
C SER A 290 -20.31 11.62 -17.06
N GLU A 291 -19.10 11.74 -17.62
CA GLU A 291 -18.69 11.10 -18.87
C GLU A 291 -18.41 9.58 -18.73
N LEU A 292 -19.03 8.93 -17.74
CA LEU A 292 -18.89 7.50 -17.47
C LEU A 292 -19.19 6.62 -18.70
N PRO A 293 -20.26 6.86 -19.50
CA PRO A 293 -20.53 6.04 -20.68
C PRO A 293 -19.41 6.10 -21.73
N ASP A 294 -18.86 7.29 -21.99
CA ASP A 294 -17.75 7.48 -22.94
C ASP A 294 -16.47 6.80 -22.42
N ALA A 295 -16.20 6.91 -21.12
CA ALA A 295 -15.06 6.23 -20.51
C ALA A 295 -15.20 4.70 -20.56
N ILE A 296 -16.40 4.14 -20.34
CA ILE A 296 -16.67 2.70 -20.48
C ILE A 296 -16.52 2.27 -21.94
N GLU A 297 -17.11 3.00 -22.89
CA GLU A 297 -17.02 2.67 -24.32
C GLU A 297 -15.56 2.60 -24.78
N LYS A 298 -14.75 3.58 -24.39
CA LYS A 298 -13.31 3.58 -24.65
C LYS A 298 -12.62 2.41 -23.96
N ALA A 299 -12.85 2.18 -22.66
CA ALA A 299 -12.23 1.09 -21.91
C ALA A 299 -12.52 -0.31 -22.49
N LEU A 300 -13.67 -0.49 -23.13
CA LEU A 300 -14.04 -1.73 -23.82
C LEU A 300 -13.28 -1.99 -25.13
N GLN A 301 -12.61 -0.97 -25.68
CA GLN A 301 -11.71 -1.11 -26.82
C GLN A 301 -10.28 -1.51 -26.41
N GLY A 302 -10.02 -1.66 -25.10
CA GLY A 302 -8.73 -2.06 -24.55
C GLY A 302 -8.47 -3.57 -24.57
N GLU A 303 -7.49 -4.02 -23.78
CA GLU A 303 -7.14 -5.44 -23.64
C GLU A 303 -8.18 -6.24 -22.85
N GLU A 304 -8.20 -7.57 -23.03
CA GLU A 304 -9.17 -8.50 -22.40
C GLU A 304 -9.37 -8.26 -20.89
N ARG A 305 -8.28 -8.05 -20.14
CA ARG A 305 -8.36 -7.80 -18.70
C ARG A 305 -9.05 -6.48 -18.35
N CYS A 306 -8.81 -5.42 -19.12
CA CYS A 306 -9.47 -4.12 -18.96
C CYS A 306 -10.97 -4.25 -19.26
N ILE A 307 -11.32 -5.00 -20.30
CA ILE A 307 -12.71 -5.31 -20.64
C ILE A 307 -13.39 -6.02 -19.48
N LEU A 308 -12.80 -7.11 -18.96
CA LEU A 308 -13.36 -7.88 -17.85
C LEU A 308 -13.56 -7.03 -16.59
N ASP A 309 -12.56 -6.24 -16.21
CA ASP A 309 -12.70 -5.36 -15.04
C ASP A 309 -13.78 -4.30 -15.27
N THR A 310 -13.84 -3.68 -16.46
CA THR A 310 -14.87 -2.71 -16.82
C THR A 310 -16.27 -3.31 -16.81
N MET A 311 -16.43 -4.56 -17.28
CA MET A 311 -17.71 -5.27 -17.21
C MET A 311 -18.17 -5.49 -15.76
N ARG A 312 -17.25 -5.78 -14.83
CA ARG A 312 -17.59 -5.87 -13.40
C ARG A 312 -18.11 -4.56 -12.82
N LEU A 313 -17.59 -3.41 -13.30
CA LEU A 313 -18.13 -2.10 -12.93
C LEU A 313 -19.54 -1.90 -13.50
N VAL A 314 -19.77 -2.27 -14.76
CA VAL A 314 -21.08 -2.20 -15.40
C VAL A 314 -22.10 -3.07 -14.67
N ASP A 315 -21.76 -4.31 -14.35
CA ASP A 315 -22.63 -5.24 -13.60
C ASP A 315 -23.04 -4.64 -12.25
N LEU A 316 -22.09 -4.07 -11.52
CA LEU A 316 -22.38 -3.37 -10.27
C LEU A 316 -23.36 -2.20 -10.49
N LEU A 317 -23.13 -1.38 -11.52
CA LEU A 317 -24.00 -0.23 -11.81
C LEU A 317 -25.41 -0.68 -12.19
N LEU A 318 -25.56 -1.77 -12.94
CA LEU A 318 -26.85 -2.37 -13.26
C LEU A 318 -27.58 -2.81 -11.98
N VAL A 319 -26.91 -3.52 -11.06
CA VAL A 319 -27.49 -3.90 -9.75
C VAL A 319 -27.91 -2.66 -8.97
N LEU A 320 -27.05 -1.64 -8.90
CA LEU A 320 -27.35 -0.40 -8.19
C LEU A 320 -28.54 0.37 -8.77
N LEU A 321 -28.72 0.35 -10.10
CA LEU A 321 -29.79 1.05 -10.81
C LEU A 321 -31.12 0.31 -10.75
N PHE A 322 -31.11 -1.01 -10.96
CA PHE A 322 -32.34 -1.80 -11.12
C PHE A 322 -32.81 -2.44 -9.81
N GLU A 323 -31.90 -2.92 -8.97
CA GLU A 323 -32.23 -3.62 -7.72
C GLU A 323 -32.00 -2.74 -6.48
N GLY A 324 -31.17 -1.72 -6.62
CA GLY A 324 -30.83 -0.77 -5.57
C GLY A 324 -29.77 -1.29 -4.60
N ARG A 325 -29.29 -0.42 -3.70
CA ARG A 325 -28.19 -0.73 -2.76
C ARG A 325 -28.47 -1.87 -1.79
N GLN A 326 -29.75 -2.20 -1.55
CA GLN A 326 -30.14 -3.29 -0.68
C GLN A 326 -29.80 -4.67 -1.27
N ALA A 327 -29.64 -4.76 -2.59
CA ALA A 327 -29.22 -5.96 -3.29
C ALA A 327 -27.70 -6.19 -3.24
N LEU A 328 -26.92 -5.20 -2.78
CA LEU A 328 -25.50 -5.40 -2.58
C LEU A 328 -25.27 -6.43 -1.46
N PRO A 329 -24.34 -7.39 -1.65
CA PRO A 329 -23.97 -8.31 -0.59
C PRO A 329 -23.47 -7.50 0.62
N LYS A 330 -24.15 -7.63 1.75
CA LYS A 330 -23.79 -6.92 2.97
C LYS A 330 -22.42 -7.39 3.41
N SER A 331 -21.42 -6.51 3.29
CA SER A 331 -20.09 -6.72 3.86
C SER A 331 -20.24 -7.08 5.33
N SER A 332 -19.71 -8.23 5.71
CA SER A 332 -19.89 -8.90 6.99
C SER A 332 -19.76 -8.02 8.24
N VAL A 333 -20.88 -7.72 8.90
CA VAL A 333 -21.00 -7.65 10.37
C VAL A 333 -22.35 -8.24 10.77
N SER A 334 -22.32 -9.34 11.51
CA SER A 334 -23.47 -10.09 12.01
C SER A 334 -24.09 -9.41 13.24
N LEU A 335 -25.42 -9.33 13.30
CA LEU A 335 -26.24 -9.73 14.45
C LEU A 335 -27.72 -9.91 14.00
N PRO A 336 -28.49 -10.82 14.63
CA PRO A 336 -29.69 -11.40 14.04
C PRO A 336 -30.99 -10.76 14.56
N ARG A 337 -32.04 -10.75 13.74
CA ARG A 337 -33.42 -11.04 14.18
C ARG A 337 -34.37 -11.26 13.00
N GLY A 338 -35.40 -12.08 13.26
CA GLY A 338 -36.34 -12.71 12.31
C GLY A 338 -37.02 -11.74 11.34
N GLY A 339 -37.53 -12.17 10.19
CA GLY A 339 -38.29 -13.39 9.94
C GLY A 339 -39.62 -12.98 9.34
N GLY A 340 -39.93 -13.40 8.11
CA GLY A 340 -41.23 -13.24 7.47
C GLY A 340 -41.17 -13.27 5.93
N PRO A 341 -42.16 -13.87 5.23
CA PRO A 341 -41.89 -14.71 4.07
C PRO A 341 -42.51 -14.26 2.73
N GLY A 342 -41.90 -14.71 1.62
CA GLY A 342 -42.53 -14.88 0.30
C GLY A 342 -42.17 -13.81 -0.74
N ILE A 343 -41.88 -14.08 -2.02
CA ILE A 343 -41.97 -15.27 -2.88
C ILE A 343 -40.98 -15.07 -4.07
N ARG A 344 -40.15 -16.09 -4.34
CA ARG A 344 -39.47 -16.52 -5.59
C ARG A 344 -38.20 -15.81 -6.16
N ARG A 345 -37.05 -16.51 -5.94
CA ARG A 345 -35.94 -16.92 -6.87
C ARG A 345 -35.12 -15.81 -7.56
N PHE A 346 -33.78 -15.77 -7.49
CA PHE A 346 -32.77 -16.81 -7.74
C PHE A 346 -31.53 -16.64 -6.80
N ASP A 347 -31.30 -17.69 -6.01
CA ASP A 347 -30.17 -18.17 -5.18
C ASP A 347 -29.16 -17.25 -4.44
N GLY A 348 -29.48 -16.86 -3.20
CA GLY A 348 -28.52 -16.49 -2.14
C GLY A 348 -28.32 -17.59 -1.07
N SER A 349 -28.71 -18.82 -1.38
CA SER A 349 -28.47 -19.98 -0.49
C SER A 349 -27.08 -20.58 -0.72
N SER A 350 -26.60 -20.52 -1.97
CA SER A 350 -25.27 -21.00 -2.39
C SER A 350 -24.10 -20.32 -1.64
N GLU A 351 -24.13 -18.99 -1.45
CA GLU A 351 -23.05 -18.26 -0.76
C GLU A 351 -22.87 -18.62 0.73
N ARG A 352 -23.97 -18.87 1.46
CA ARG A 352 -23.88 -19.29 2.87
C ARG A 352 -23.31 -20.70 3.01
N SER A 353 -23.61 -21.57 2.07
CA SER A 353 -23.03 -22.90 2.01
C SER A 353 -21.57 -22.91 1.55
N HIS A 354 -21.11 -21.94 0.77
CA HIS A 354 -19.70 -21.87 0.34
C HIS A 354 -18.75 -21.61 1.50
N ARG A 355 -19.13 -20.68 2.38
CA ARG A 355 -18.35 -20.42 3.59
C ARG A 355 -18.33 -21.65 4.50
N GLN A 356 -19.44 -22.38 4.58
CA GLN A 356 -19.52 -23.64 5.30
C GLN A 356 -18.56 -24.70 4.72
N LEU A 357 -18.48 -24.85 3.40
CA LEU A 357 -17.55 -25.78 2.74
C LEU A 357 -16.08 -25.42 3.00
N ILE A 358 -15.74 -24.12 2.93
CA ILE A 358 -14.39 -23.64 3.24
C ILE A 358 -14.07 -23.87 4.73
N ASP A 359 -15.03 -23.66 5.61
CA ASP A 359 -14.87 -23.92 7.04
C ASP A 359 -14.68 -25.42 7.31
N CYS A 360 -15.39 -26.32 6.62
CA CYS A 360 -15.15 -27.78 6.67
C CYS A 360 -13.73 -28.15 6.22
N ILE A 361 -13.23 -27.55 5.13
CA ILE A 361 -11.87 -27.77 4.65
C ILE A 361 -10.85 -27.32 5.71
N ARG A 362 -11.05 -26.14 6.32
CA ARG A 362 -10.15 -25.60 7.35
C ARG A 362 -10.21 -26.40 8.65
N SER A 363 -11.37 -26.93 9.02
CA SER A 363 -11.55 -27.81 10.17
C SER A 363 -11.13 -29.25 9.90
N LYS A 364 -10.78 -29.60 8.65
CA LYS A 364 -10.40 -30.94 8.19
C LYS A 364 -11.52 -31.98 8.41
N ASP A 365 -12.76 -31.54 8.31
CA ASP A 365 -13.93 -32.41 8.43
C ASP A 365 -14.32 -32.94 7.05
N THR A 366 -13.73 -34.09 6.67
CA THR A 366 -13.91 -34.70 5.34
C THR A 366 -15.34 -35.19 5.15
N ASP A 367 -15.94 -35.79 6.18
CA ASP A 367 -17.29 -36.34 6.11
C ASP A 367 -18.33 -35.23 5.90
N ALA A 368 -18.20 -34.11 6.64
CA ALA A 368 -19.08 -32.96 6.46
C ALA A 368 -18.91 -32.29 5.08
N LEU A 369 -17.69 -32.28 4.53
CA LEU A 369 -17.43 -31.76 3.18
C LEU A 369 -18.12 -32.63 2.12
N ILE A 370 -17.98 -33.96 2.23
CA ILE A 370 -18.59 -34.93 1.30
C ILE A 370 -20.12 -34.83 1.36
N ASP A 371 -20.69 -34.87 2.57
CA ASP A 371 -22.14 -34.77 2.78
C ASP A 371 -22.71 -33.47 2.19
N ALA A 372 -22.02 -32.35 2.42
CA ALA A 372 -22.41 -31.07 1.87
C ALA A 372 -22.34 -31.04 0.33
N ILE A 373 -21.32 -31.62 -0.29
CA ILE A 373 -21.16 -31.66 -1.75
C ILE A 373 -22.22 -32.57 -2.40
N GLU A 374 -22.51 -33.74 -1.81
CA GLU A 374 -23.46 -34.70 -2.35
C GLU A 374 -24.92 -34.27 -2.22
N ASN A 375 -25.27 -33.67 -1.08
CA ASN A 375 -26.65 -33.32 -0.78
C ASN A 375 -26.99 -31.84 -1.08
N GLY A 376 -25.98 -31.00 -1.32
CA GLY A 376 -26.16 -29.55 -1.48
C GLY A 376 -26.15 -29.01 -2.91
N GLY A 377 -25.92 -29.84 -3.93
CA GLY A 377 -26.04 -29.43 -5.35
C GLY A 377 -24.95 -28.44 -5.82
N PHE A 378 -23.73 -28.55 -5.29
CA PHE A 378 -22.63 -27.61 -5.58
C PHE A 378 -21.91 -27.92 -6.89
N GLU A 379 -21.51 -26.86 -7.60
CA GLU A 379 -20.54 -26.95 -8.70
C GLU A 379 -19.12 -27.08 -8.12
N VAL A 380 -18.46 -28.21 -8.39
CA VAL A 380 -17.12 -28.56 -7.86
C VAL A 380 -16.04 -27.52 -8.24
N ASN A 381 -16.22 -26.88 -9.40
CA ASN A 381 -15.29 -25.90 -9.96
C ASN A 381 -15.67 -24.44 -9.67
N PHE A 382 -16.59 -24.23 -8.75
CA PHE A 382 -16.98 -22.92 -8.28
C PHE A 382 -15.79 -22.18 -7.64
N MET A 383 -15.77 -20.84 -7.74
CA MET A 383 -14.74 -19.97 -7.16
C MET A 383 -15.36 -19.00 -6.15
N ASP A 384 -14.69 -18.80 -5.03
CA ASP A 384 -15.06 -17.77 -4.05
C ASP A 384 -14.82 -16.33 -4.57
N ASP A 385 -15.16 -15.33 -3.76
CA ASP A 385 -15.02 -13.90 -4.09
C ASP A 385 -13.58 -13.45 -4.36
N VAL A 386 -12.59 -14.29 -4.01
CA VAL A 386 -11.15 -14.06 -4.23
C VAL A 386 -10.65 -14.87 -5.45
N GLY A 387 -11.53 -15.58 -6.13
CA GLY A 387 -11.23 -16.39 -7.31
C GLY A 387 -10.56 -17.72 -6.98
N GLN A 388 -10.77 -18.27 -5.78
CA GLN A 388 -10.23 -19.56 -5.34
C GLN A 388 -11.28 -20.66 -5.42
N THR A 389 -10.91 -21.80 -6.00
CA THR A 389 -11.75 -23.01 -5.99
C THR A 389 -11.67 -23.73 -4.65
N LEU A 390 -12.62 -24.63 -4.37
CA LEU A 390 -12.52 -25.54 -3.21
C LEU A 390 -11.25 -26.38 -3.27
N LEU A 391 -10.80 -26.75 -4.47
CA LEU A 391 -9.55 -27.47 -4.66
C LEU A 391 -8.35 -26.62 -4.23
N ASN A 392 -8.31 -25.32 -4.54
CA ASN A 392 -7.27 -24.42 -4.05
C ASN A 392 -7.24 -24.35 -2.51
N TRP A 393 -8.41 -24.22 -1.88
CA TRP A 393 -8.53 -24.24 -0.41
C TRP A 393 -8.08 -25.58 0.19
N ALA A 394 -8.49 -26.71 -0.41
CA ALA A 394 -8.10 -28.05 0.02
C ALA A 394 -6.60 -28.30 -0.16
N SER A 395 -6.00 -27.80 -1.25
CA SER A 395 -4.57 -27.90 -1.50
C SER A 395 -3.74 -27.10 -0.51
N ALA A 396 -4.22 -25.96 -0.03
CA ALA A 396 -3.53 -25.18 1.00
C ALA A 396 -3.76 -25.73 2.43
N PHE A 397 -5.00 -26.04 2.79
CA PHE A 397 -5.41 -26.24 4.19
C PHE A 397 -6.14 -27.57 4.50
N GLY A 398 -6.67 -28.25 3.48
CA GLY A 398 -7.47 -29.49 3.63
C GLY A 398 -6.66 -30.76 3.83
N THR A 399 -7.28 -31.93 3.76
CA THR A 399 -6.62 -33.25 3.82
C THR A 399 -6.28 -33.76 2.42
N LEU A 400 -5.46 -34.82 2.31
CA LEU A 400 -5.19 -35.47 1.01
C LEU A 400 -6.47 -36.07 0.43
N GLU A 401 -7.25 -36.73 1.28
CA GLU A 401 -8.54 -37.33 0.94
C GLU A 401 -9.54 -36.31 0.38
N MET A 402 -9.61 -35.10 0.96
CA MET A 402 -10.44 -34.02 0.41
C MET A 402 -10.01 -33.61 -1.01
N VAL A 403 -8.70 -33.58 -1.29
CA VAL A 403 -8.16 -33.24 -2.61
C VAL A 403 -8.50 -34.35 -3.61
N GLU A 404 -8.26 -35.61 -3.25
CA GLU A 404 -8.58 -36.76 -4.08
C GLU A 404 -10.08 -36.81 -4.41
N TYR A 405 -10.94 -36.64 -3.40
CA TYR A 405 -12.39 -36.59 -3.60
C TYR A 405 -12.84 -35.46 -4.54
N LEU A 406 -12.29 -34.25 -4.38
CA LEU A 406 -12.63 -33.13 -5.26
C LEU A 406 -12.17 -33.40 -6.70
N CYS A 407 -10.98 -33.97 -6.89
CA CYS A 407 -10.49 -34.38 -8.22
C CYS A 407 -11.37 -35.47 -8.85
N GLU A 408 -11.78 -36.49 -8.08
CA GLU A 408 -12.71 -37.54 -8.54
C GLU A 408 -14.07 -36.97 -8.99
N ARG A 409 -14.50 -35.87 -8.37
CA ARG A 409 -15.71 -35.13 -8.76
C ARG A 409 -15.50 -34.13 -9.91
N GLY A 410 -14.33 -34.16 -10.55
CA GLY A 410 -14.04 -33.36 -11.74
C GLY A 410 -13.56 -31.94 -11.44
N ALA A 411 -12.95 -31.71 -10.28
CA ALA A 411 -12.25 -30.44 -10.01
C ALA A 411 -11.10 -30.24 -11.00
N ASP A 412 -11.06 -29.08 -11.66
CA ASP A 412 -9.99 -28.68 -12.56
C ASP A 412 -8.83 -28.11 -11.75
N VAL A 413 -7.72 -28.85 -11.75
CA VAL A 413 -6.47 -28.53 -11.04
C VAL A 413 -5.86 -27.19 -11.47
N ASN A 414 -6.16 -26.72 -12.67
CA ASN A 414 -5.66 -25.45 -13.20
C ASN A 414 -6.62 -24.29 -12.99
N ARG A 415 -7.82 -24.54 -12.44
CA ARG A 415 -8.86 -23.54 -12.27
C ARG A 415 -8.64 -22.73 -10.99
N GLY A 416 -8.38 -21.44 -11.17
CA GLY A 416 -8.20 -20.46 -10.12
C GLY A 416 -7.73 -19.13 -10.71
N GLN A 417 -8.24 -18.01 -10.21
CA GLN A 417 -7.99 -16.69 -10.82
C GLN A 417 -6.55 -16.19 -10.63
N ARG A 418 -5.94 -16.50 -9.48
CA ARG A 418 -4.59 -16.02 -9.12
C ARG A 418 -3.52 -17.09 -9.25
N SER A 419 -3.85 -18.33 -8.95
CA SER A 419 -2.90 -19.45 -8.92
C SER A 419 -3.63 -20.79 -8.99
N SER A 420 -2.96 -21.82 -9.51
CA SER A 420 -3.48 -23.19 -9.58
C SER A 420 -3.41 -23.90 -8.23
N SER A 421 -4.12 -25.02 -8.09
CA SER A 421 -4.11 -25.84 -6.88
C SER A 421 -2.69 -26.36 -6.55
N LEU A 422 -1.90 -26.68 -7.57
CA LEU A 422 -0.49 -27.07 -7.43
C LEU A 422 0.38 -25.95 -6.84
N HIS A 423 0.14 -24.69 -7.22
CA HIS A 423 0.86 -23.56 -6.65
C HIS A 423 0.61 -23.44 -5.14
N TYR A 424 -0.65 -23.59 -4.71
CA TYR A 424 -1.00 -23.60 -3.29
C TYR A 424 -0.36 -24.80 -2.55
N ALA A 425 -0.42 -26.01 -3.11
CA ALA A 425 0.24 -27.17 -2.50
C ALA A 425 1.75 -26.97 -2.31
N ALA A 426 2.43 -26.33 -3.27
CA ALA A 426 3.84 -26.02 -3.19
C ALA A 426 4.16 -24.93 -2.15
N CYS A 427 3.42 -23.81 -2.16
CA CYS A 427 3.62 -22.70 -1.22
C CYS A 427 3.40 -23.11 0.25
N PHE A 428 2.49 -24.04 0.51
CA PHE A 428 2.18 -24.52 1.85
C PHE A 428 2.93 -25.81 2.21
N GLY A 429 3.91 -26.24 1.40
CA GLY A 429 4.81 -27.34 1.71
C GLY A 429 4.11 -28.70 1.80
N ARG A 430 3.18 -28.99 0.87
CA ARG A 430 2.35 -30.21 0.86
C ARG A 430 2.72 -31.17 -0.27
N PRO A 431 3.84 -31.91 -0.15
CA PRO A 431 4.37 -32.74 -1.24
C PRO A 431 3.49 -33.94 -1.59
N ALA A 432 2.67 -34.44 -0.66
CA ALA A 432 1.73 -35.53 -0.93
C ALA A 432 0.59 -35.07 -1.86
N VAL A 433 0.07 -33.86 -1.64
CA VAL A 433 -0.98 -33.25 -2.47
C VAL A 433 -0.46 -32.88 -3.86
N ALA A 434 0.77 -32.36 -3.94
CA ALA A 434 1.40 -31.99 -5.21
C ALA A 434 1.68 -33.19 -6.16
N LYS A 435 1.59 -34.43 -5.65
CA LYS A 435 1.82 -35.67 -6.40
C LYS A 435 0.53 -36.42 -6.76
N VAL A 436 -0.63 -35.85 -6.42
CA VAL A 436 -1.92 -36.43 -6.81
C VAL A 436 -2.05 -36.31 -8.34
N HIS A 437 -2.37 -37.43 -8.99
CA HIS A 437 -2.39 -37.58 -10.46
C HIS A 437 -3.80 -37.52 -11.04
#